data_AF-A0A6P8MMQ6-F1
#
_entry.id   AF-A0A6P8MMQ6-F1
#
_cell.length_a   1.000
_cell.length_b   1.000
_cell.length_c   1.000
_cell.angle_alpha   90.00
_cell.angle_beta   90.00
_cell.angle_gamma   90.00
#
_symmetry.space_group_name_H-M   'P 1'
#
loop_
_entity.id
_entity.type
_entity.pdbx_description
1 polymer ?
#
loop_
_entity_poly.entity_id
_entity_poly.type
_entity_poly.pdbx_seq_one_letter_code
_entity_poly.pdbx_strand_id
1 'polypeptide(L)'
;MRLFIAKQCTKLSFNSIFHVSGKINNGRMSELQKRKIHICSKPEKYDYVEDVVCNKTDIKENEMKLLPLGESGAKVLLIKQKGELHAIGTKCTHYGALLHTGALGDGRIRCPWHGACFNIKTGDIEDYPGLDSLPCYQVNVDDSGLVRVKARRKDLEFNRRVKKMCEQDPNNNTTVVIVGGGPAAAICAESLRQEAFTGNIIMVCKENTVPYDRVKVSKTFDIDIEKAVLRPLSFYKEHKIETKLGVEATGLNTNDNVVHLSNNERLTYNYLFICTGSMARKPDIPINLSNIYVLRNYTDSHAISSKLSSDKHIVILGLGFIGMEAAAYCINKCASVTIIGRSTVPLQTVFGTEIGNRIKRQFEEQGVKFIFERNITQFVAKDDDKNAVGTVVLTNGEALPADIVIIGIGSKLYTDWIKDTPIKMLQDGSIVVDKYLKTSVENIYAGGDIAYAPLFGSDDISAAIGHYSLAHYHGKIAALNICGKTTAVSAIPFFWTTLFGKSYRYVGYGEPEKVRIYGSLENLEFFAYYIKDGKVIAVSSIGADPVAADFANFLHEGNVLTEAEVDRDPFVWIRNKPKDLETRFKTETIVDP
;
A
#
# COMPACT_ATOMS: atom_id res chain seq x y z
N MET A 1 1.46 33.01 -51.64
CA MET A 1 0.26 32.15 -51.75
C MET A 1 0.27 31.21 -50.54
N ARG A 2 -0.86 31.14 -49.83
CA ARG A 2 -1.07 30.65 -48.45
C ARG A 2 -0.41 29.32 -48.07
N LEU A 3 0.11 29.21 -46.84
CA LEU A 3 -0.24 28.16 -45.86
C LEU A 3 0.37 28.46 -44.48
N PHE A 4 -0.47 28.36 -43.44
CA PHE A 4 -0.27 28.82 -42.06
C PHE A 4 -0.43 27.60 -41.11
N ILE A 5 0.36 27.60 -40.02
CA ILE A 5 0.11 27.06 -38.66
C ILE A 5 0.44 25.57 -38.31
N ALA A 6 1.19 25.50 -37.18
CA ALA A 6 1.23 24.53 -36.08
C ALA A 6 2.23 23.35 -36.09
N LYS A 7 3.42 23.62 -35.52
CA LYS A 7 4.16 22.68 -34.67
C LYS A 7 4.72 23.46 -33.47
N GLN A 8 4.28 23.18 -32.25
CA GLN A 8 5.06 23.49 -31.05
C GLN A 8 4.61 22.68 -29.83
N CYS A 9 5.61 22.32 -29.03
CA CYS A 9 5.58 21.92 -27.62
C CYS A 9 5.28 20.45 -27.26
N THR A 10 6.31 19.62 -27.31
CA THR A 10 6.58 18.58 -26.29
C THR A 10 8.09 18.53 -26.04
N LYS A 11 8.53 18.93 -24.83
CA LYS A 11 9.75 18.51 -24.11
C LYS A 11 10.00 19.51 -22.97
N LEU A 12 9.64 19.12 -21.74
CA LEU A 12 10.28 19.63 -20.53
C LEU A 12 10.60 18.44 -19.64
N SER A 13 11.85 18.02 -19.72
CA SER A 13 12.53 17.09 -18.83
C SER A 13 12.97 17.83 -17.56
N PHE A 14 12.62 17.28 -16.40
CA PHE A 14 13.22 17.62 -15.13
C PHE A 14 14.61 16.99 -15.04
N ASN A 15 15.67 17.81 -15.15
CA ASN A 15 16.95 17.62 -14.48
C ASN A 15 17.93 18.74 -14.86
N SER A 16 18.18 19.64 -13.91
CA SER A 16 19.48 20.30 -13.71
C SER A 16 19.40 21.04 -12.38
N ILE A 17 20.39 20.85 -11.50
CA ILE A 17 21.37 21.87 -11.06
C ILE A 17 22.01 21.22 -9.79
N PHE A 18 23.32 21.08 -9.52
CA PHE A 18 24.60 21.57 -10.06
C PHE A 18 25.66 20.45 -9.99
N HIS A 19 26.54 20.39 -11.00
CA HIS A 19 27.86 19.77 -10.93
C HIS A 19 28.87 20.90 -11.13
N VAL A 20 29.73 21.16 -10.14
CA VAL A 20 30.92 21.99 -10.31
C VAL A 20 32.11 21.15 -9.87
N SER A 21 32.98 20.86 -10.84
CA SER A 21 34.23 20.14 -10.66
C SER A 21 35.30 21.06 -10.04
N GLY A 22 35.95 20.61 -8.97
CA GLY A 22 37.19 21.18 -8.47
C GLY A 22 38.05 20.09 -7.84
N LYS A 23 39.14 19.70 -8.51
CA LYS A 23 40.19 18.83 -7.95
C LYS A 23 41.03 19.64 -6.97
N ILE A 24 41.06 19.32 -5.66
CA ILE A 24 42.20 19.61 -4.77
C ILE A 24 42.31 18.54 -3.65
N ASN A 25 43.48 17.90 -3.63
CA ASN A 25 44.27 17.25 -2.57
C ASN A 25 43.65 16.56 -1.33
N ASN A 26 44.13 15.32 -1.15
CA ASN A 26 44.21 14.56 0.10
C ASN A 26 44.84 15.36 1.26
N GLY A 27 44.17 15.37 2.42
CA GLY A 27 44.80 15.71 3.69
C GLY A 27 43.85 16.28 4.75
N ARG A 28 43.66 15.52 5.84
CA ARG A 28 43.08 15.92 7.15
C ARG A 28 41.58 16.29 7.17
N MET A 29 40.76 15.32 7.58
CA MET A 29 39.56 15.57 8.38
C MET A 29 39.50 14.57 9.53
N SER A 30 40.20 14.91 10.62
CA SER A 30 39.94 14.38 11.96
C SER A 30 39.45 15.56 12.82
N GLU A 31 38.46 15.29 13.67
CA GLU A 31 37.83 16.24 14.62
C GLU A 31 36.78 17.19 14.06
N LEU A 32 35.60 16.67 13.72
CA LEU A 32 34.32 17.42 13.79
C LEU A 32 33.13 16.44 13.73
N GLN A 33 33.11 15.42 14.62
CA GLN A 33 31.95 14.51 14.71
C GLN A 33 31.73 13.93 16.11
N LYS A 34 31.87 14.76 17.14
CA LYS A 34 31.35 14.48 18.48
C LYS A 34 30.68 15.73 19.06
N ARG A 35 29.42 15.95 18.70
CA ARG A 35 28.49 16.72 19.55
C ARG A 35 27.18 15.95 19.66
N LYS A 36 27.02 15.28 20.80
CA LYS A 36 25.72 14.90 21.35
C LYS A 36 24.93 16.20 21.52
N ILE A 37 23.80 16.31 20.83
CA ILE A 37 22.86 17.40 21.02
C ILE A 37 21.72 16.84 21.88
N HIS A 38 21.89 16.95 23.19
CA HIS A 38 20.75 17.06 24.11
C HIS A 38 20.43 18.54 24.21
N ILE A 39 19.47 19.01 23.40
CA ILE A 39 18.94 20.36 23.54
C ILE A 39 17.49 20.22 24.00
N CYS A 40 17.31 20.39 25.30
CA CYS A 40 16.06 20.88 25.86
C CYS A 40 16.09 22.42 25.71
N SER A 41 15.82 22.94 24.51
CA SER A 41 15.65 24.39 24.28
C SER A 41 14.19 24.74 24.51
N LYS A 42 13.93 25.73 25.35
CA LYS A 42 12.65 26.43 25.38
C LYS A 42 12.31 26.91 23.95
N PRO A 43 11.06 26.80 23.48
CA PRO A 43 10.69 27.32 22.18
C PRO A 43 10.87 28.84 22.18
N GLU A 44 11.86 29.34 21.45
CA GLU A 44 11.96 30.76 21.18
C GLU A 44 10.79 31.18 20.30
N LYS A 45 10.27 32.40 20.54
CA LYS A 45 9.10 33.00 19.87
C LYS A 45 9.16 32.97 18.32
N TYR A 46 10.34 32.71 17.75
CA TYR A 46 10.60 32.61 16.31
C TYR A 46 10.30 31.23 15.68
N ASP A 47 10.07 30.19 16.49
CA ASP A 47 9.80 28.82 16.00
C ASP A 47 8.36 28.62 15.48
N TYR A 48 7.50 29.62 15.69
CA TYR A 48 6.08 29.57 15.32
C TYR A 48 5.74 30.58 14.21
N VAL A 49 4.75 30.21 13.41
CA VAL A 49 4.00 31.11 12.52
C VAL A 49 2.58 31.20 13.06
N GLU A 50 2.06 32.41 13.16
CA GLU A 50 0.68 32.67 13.58
C GLU A 50 0.09 33.76 12.69
N ASP A 51 -1.04 33.47 12.06
CA ASP A 51 -1.71 34.41 11.16
C ASP A 51 -3.21 34.14 11.06
N VAL A 52 -3.97 35.13 10.56
CA VAL A 52 -5.37 34.97 10.18
C VAL A 52 -5.43 34.24 8.84
N VAL A 53 -6.17 33.13 8.79
CA VAL A 53 -6.27 32.31 7.57
C VAL A 53 -7.58 32.55 6.79
N CYS A 54 -8.67 32.91 7.47
CA CYS A 54 -9.96 33.28 6.89
C CYS A 54 -10.92 33.84 7.96
N ASN A 55 -12.12 34.27 7.56
CA ASN A 55 -13.26 34.43 8.48
C ASN A 55 -13.94 33.06 8.72
N LYS A 56 -14.52 32.83 9.90
CA LYS A 56 -15.26 31.60 10.23
C LYS A 56 -16.48 31.35 9.32
N THR A 57 -17.00 32.40 8.68
CA THR A 57 -18.09 32.31 7.69
C THR A 57 -17.60 31.87 6.32
N ASP A 58 -16.29 31.95 6.05
CA ASP A 58 -15.71 31.55 4.77
C ASP A 58 -15.66 30.04 4.62
N ILE A 59 -15.77 29.27 5.69
CA ILE A 59 -15.77 27.80 5.67
C ILE A 59 -17.12 27.26 6.17
N LYS A 60 -17.75 26.45 5.34
CA LYS A 60 -19.05 25.81 5.59
C LYS A 60 -18.88 24.58 6.49
N GLU A 61 -19.98 24.15 7.08
CA GLU A 61 -20.03 22.90 7.82
C GLU A 61 -19.74 21.71 6.90
N ASN A 62 -18.91 20.76 7.35
CA ASN A 62 -18.38 19.64 6.56
C ASN A 62 -17.56 20.06 5.33
N GLU A 63 -16.84 21.18 5.43
CA GLU A 63 -15.92 21.65 4.39
C GLU A 63 -14.46 21.57 4.88
N MET A 64 -13.55 21.42 3.93
CA MET A 64 -12.11 21.57 4.14
C MET A 64 -11.51 22.53 3.11
N LYS A 65 -10.59 23.40 3.55
CA LYS A 65 -9.92 24.41 2.73
C LYS A 65 -8.42 24.42 2.94
N LEU A 66 -7.69 24.42 1.83
CA LEU A 66 -6.25 24.65 1.83
C LEU A 66 -5.99 26.17 1.87
N LEU A 67 -5.45 26.67 2.98
CA LEU A 67 -5.25 28.10 3.21
C LEU A 67 -3.77 28.42 3.44
N PRO A 68 -3.28 29.60 2.98
CA PRO A 68 -1.94 30.05 3.32
C PRO A 68 -1.84 30.36 4.82
N LEU A 69 -0.64 30.23 5.39
CA LEU A 69 -0.32 30.60 6.77
C LEU A 69 0.98 31.40 6.81
N GLY A 70 0.88 32.68 7.14
CA GLY A 70 2.00 33.62 7.15
C GLY A 70 2.57 33.90 5.75
N GLU A 71 3.65 34.68 5.71
CA GLU A 71 4.23 35.21 4.47
C GLU A 71 5.14 34.22 3.73
N SER A 72 5.50 33.10 4.34
CA SER A 72 6.47 32.14 3.76
C SER A 72 5.87 31.19 2.71
N GLY A 73 4.61 31.37 2.33
CA GLY A 73 3.89 30.49 1.40
C GLY A 73 3.55 29.10 1.97
N ALA A 74 3.73 28.89 3.28
CA ALA A 74 3.27 27.68 3.96
C ALA A 74 1.75 27.58 3.89
N LYS A 75 1.21 26.37 3.96
CA LYS A 75 -0.23 26.12 3.89
C LYS A 75 -0.68 25.18 4.99
N VAL A 76 -1.92 25.34 5.42
CA VAL A 76 -2.63 24.46 6.36
C VAL A 76 -3.93 23.98 5.73
N LEU A 77 -4.40 22.82 6.16
CA LEU A 77 -5.72 22.32 5.81
C LEU A 77 -6.66 22.64 6.97
N LEU A 78 -7.52 23.64 6.77
CA LEU A 78 -8.57 24.01 7.73
C LEU A 78 -9.81 23.17 7.44
N ILE A 79 -10.40 22.57 8.46
CA ILE A 79 -11.57 21.70 8.38
C ILE A 79 -12.61 22.20 9.38
N LYS A 80 -13.88 22.26 8.98
CA LYS A 80 -14.99 22.58 9.87
C LYS A 80 -15.95 21.40 9.95
N GLN A 81 -16.14 20.85 11.14
CA GLN A 81 -17.07 19.75 11.37
C GLN A 81 -17.57 19.73 12.81
N LYS A 82 -18.85 19.41 12.99
CA LYS A 82 -19.58 19.45 14.27
C LYS A 82 -19.46 20.81 14.97
N GLY A 83 -19.41 21.89 14.18
CA GLY A 83 -19.21 23.26 14.68
C GLY A 83 -17.80 23.57 15.21
N GLU A 84 -16.87 22.61 15.18
CA GLU A 84 -15.46 22.80 15.56
C GLU A 84 -14.60 23.11 14.32
N LEU A 85 -13.55 23.91 14.52
CA LEU A 85 -12.52 24.15 13.50
C LEU A 85 -11.24 23.42 13.88
N HIS A 86 -10.68 22.69 12.91
CA HIS A 86 -9.42 21.97 13.04
C HIS A 86 -8.46 22.42 11.95
N ALA A 87 -7.17 22.51 12.27
CA ALA A 87 -6.12 22.77 11.29
C ALA A 87 -5.07 21.66 11.36
N ILE A 88 -4.81 21.01 10.23
CA ILE A 88 -3.90 19.87 10.14
C ILE A 88 -2.94 19.98 8.95
N GLY A 89 -1.97 19.08 8.89
CA GLY A 89 -1.08 18.89 7.74
C GLY A 89 -1.83 18.73 6.41
N THR A 90 -1.20 19.17 5.32
CA THR A 90 -1.83 19.32 4.00
C THR A 90 -1.64 18.14 3.07
N LYS A 91 -0.63 17.29 3.33
CA LYS A 91 -0.29 16.12 2.50
C LYS A 91 -0.41 14.82 3.27
N CYS A 92 -0.82 13.75 2.60
CA CYS A 92 -0.78 12.40 3.12
C CYS A 92 0.67 11.99 3.42
N THR A 93 0.91 11.37 4.57
CA THR A 93 2.24 10.93 5.02
C THR A 93 2.79 9.70 4.29
N HIS A 94 1.99 9.05 3.42
CA HIS A 94 2.46 7.98 2.54
C HIS A 94 3.28 8.55 1.37
N TYR A 95 2.63 8.93 0.26
CA TYR A 95 3.31 9.46 -0.94
C TYR A 95 2.98 10.94 -1.23
N GLY A 96 2.53 11.70 -0.22
CA GLY A 96 2.41 13.15 -0.34
C GLY A 96 1.19 13.69 -1.09
N ALA A 97 0.16 12.86 -1.33
CA ALA A 97 -1.11 13.29 -1.93
C ALA A 97 -1.69 14.49 -1.18
N LEU A 98 -2.18 15.51 -1.89
CA LEU A 98 -2.80 16.67 -1.28
C LEU A 98 -4.15 16.29 -0.68
N LEU A 99 -4.31 16.47 0.64
CA LEU A 99 -5.49 15.97 1.34
C LEU A 99 -6.75 16.79 1.07
N HIS A 100 -6.63 18.06 0.67
CA HIS A 100 -7.79 18.85 0.24
C HIS A 100 -8.50 18.32 -1.02
N THR A 101 -7.88 17.40 -1.76
CA THR A 101 -8.52 16.67 -2.88
C THR A 101 -8.95 15.25 -2.48
N GLY A 102 -8.88 14.92 -1.18
CA GLY A 102 -9.33 13.66 -0.61
C GLY A 102 -10.80 13.66 -0.26
N ALA A 103 -11.21 12.66 0.53
CA ALA A 103 -12.58 12.54 1.02
C ALA A 103 -12.65 12.86 2.52
N LEU A 104 -13.39 13.92 2.88
CA LEU A 104 -13.74 14.22 4.26
C LEU A 104 -14.93 13.35 4.67
N GLY A 105 -14.75 12.51 5.70
CA GLY A 105 -15.80 11.72 6.34
C GLY A 105 -16.09 12.23 7.76
N ASP A 106 -16.85 11.48 8.55
CA ASP A 106 -17.07 11.86 9.96
C ASP A 106 -15.80 11.69 10.81
N GLY A 107 -15.26 12.80 11.32
CA GLY A 107 -14.08 12.84 12.19
C GLY A 107 -12.75 12.51 11.51
N ARG A 108 -12.72 12.26 10.20
CA ARG A 108 -11.51 11.84 9.48
C ARG A 108 -11.42 12.32 8.05
N ILE A 109 -10.20 12.35 7.55
CA ILE A 109 -9.89 12.62 6.14
C ILE A 109 -9.20 11.42 5.51
N ARG A 110 -9.67 11.01 4.33
CA ARG A 110 -9.10 9.89 3.56
C ARG A 110 -8.34 10.40 2.35
N CYS A 111 -7.12 9.90 2.19
CA CYS A 111 -6.24 10.18 1.06
C CYS A 111 -6.88 9.69 -0.25
N PRO A 112 -6.90 10.52 -1.30
CA PRO A 112 -7.53 10.16 -2.58
C PRO A 112 -6.75 9.07 -3.32
N TRP A 113 -5.44 8.97 -3.12
CA TRP A 113 -4.60 8.08 -3.92
C TRP A 113 -4.59 6.63 -3.40
N HIS A 114 -4.39 6.45 -2.10
CA HIS A 114 -4.06 5.15 -1.51
C HIS A 114 -4.94 4.78 -0.31
N GLY A 115 -5.92 5.62 0.04
CA GLY A 115 -6.89 5.30 1.09
C GLY A 115 -6.44 5.50 2.54
N ALA A 116 -5.21 5.95 2.81
CA ALA A 116 -4.77 6.27 4.18
C ALA A 116 -5.70 7.29 4.86
N CYS A 117 -6.03 7.09 6.14
CA CYS A 117 -6.91 7.97 6.90
C CYS A 117 -6.21 8.64 8.06
N PHE A 118 -6.65 9.87 8.36
CA PHE A 118 -6.18 10.63 9.49
C PHE A 118 -7.35 11.21 10.26
N ASN A 119 -7.29 11.12 11.59
CA ASN A 119 -8.22 11.78 12.49
C ASN A 119 -8.11 13.31 12.32
N ILE A 120 -9.20 14.03 12.11
CA ILE A 120 -9.11 15.49 11.88
C ILE A 120 -8.74 16.28 13.14
N LYS A 121 -9.03 15.73 14.32
CA LYS A 121 -8.80 16.39 15.61
C LYS A 121 -7.40 16.16 16.13
N THR A 122 -6.94 14.91 16.08
CA THR A 122 -5.61 14.54 16.61
C THR A 122 -4.55 14.49 15.51
N GLY A 123 -4.93 14.38 14.24
CA GLY A 123 -4.01 14.15 13.13
C GLY A 123 -3.48 12.71 13.08
N ASP A 124 -3.88 11.85 14.01
CA ASP A 124 -3.36 10.48 14.05
C ASP A 124 -3.76 9.67 12.83
N ILE A 125 -2.84 8.84 12.36
CA ILE A 125 -3.16 7.87 11.31
C ILE A 125 -4.12 6.81 11.86
N GLU A 126 -5.28 6.72 11.22
CA GLU A 126 -6.34 5.79 11.58
C GLU A 126 -6.34 4.56 10.68
N ASP A 127 -5.99 4.76 9.41
CA ASP A 127 -5.94 3.74 8.37
C ASP A 127 -4.72 3.96 7.45
N TYR A 128 -4.24 2.89 6.83
CA TYR A 128 -2.92 2.77 6.19
C TYR A 128 -3.03 2.94 4.66
N PRO A 129 -1.95 3.16 3.88
CA PRO A 129 -0.53 2.79 4.09
C PRO A 129 0.46 3.88 4.57
N GLY A 130 0.02 4.98 5.19
CA GLY A 130 0.97 5.91 5.83
C GLY A 130 1.64 5.28 7.07
N LEU A 131 2.78 5.80 7.52
CA LEU A 131 3.38 5.40 8.82
C LEU A 131 3.20 6.47 9.88
N ASP A 132 3.35 7.72 9.47
CA ASP A 132 3.35 8.87 10.38
C ASP A 132 1.97 9.53 10.44
N SER A 133 1.66 10.14 11.58
CA SER A 133 0.50 11.00 11.77
C SER A 133 0.74 12.38 11.14
N LEU A 134 -0.32 13.14 10.95
CA LEU A 134 -0.26 14.54 10.56
C LEU A 134 0.01 15.43 11.79
N PRO A 135 0.73 16.56 11.61
CA PRO A 135 0.75 17.61 12.60
C PRO A 135 -0.63 18.27 12.71
N CYS A 136 -0.98 18.70 13.92
CA CYS A 136 -2.14 19.54 14.20
C CYS A 136 -1.66 20.92 14.65
N TYR A 137 -2.41 21.94 14.26
CA TYR A 137 -2.10 23.33 14.54
C TYR A 137 -3.17 23.91 15.45
N GLN A 138 -2.76 24.87 16.29
CA GLN A 138 -3.69 25.53 17.19
C GLN A 138 -4.59 26.45 16.37
N VAL A 139 -5.90 26.39 16.61
CA VAL A 139 -6.90 27.25 15.98
C VAL A 139 -7.57 28.08 17.06
N ASN A 140 -7.61 29.40 16.88
CA ASN A 140 -8.34 30.33 17.73
C ASN A 140 -9.28 31.17 16.85
N VAL A 141 -10.51 31.40 17.31
CA VAL A 141 -11.46 32.30 16.65
C VAL A 141 -11.66 33.49 17.57
N ASP A 142 -11.41 34.70 17.08
CA ASP A 142 -11.65 35.91 17.87
C ASP A 142 -13.12 36.37 17.81
N ASP A 143 -13.47 37.38 18.62
CA ASP A 143 -14.84 37.90 18.73
C ASP A 143 -15.38 38.47 17.40
N SER A 144 -14.48 38.89 16.51
CA SER A 144 -14.83 39.36 15.16
C SER A 144 -15.06 38.21 14.16
N GLY A 145 -14.80 36.97 14.58
CA GLY A 145 -14.95 35.77 13.78
C GLY A 145 -13.75 35.45 12.90
N LEU A 146 -12.60 36.11 13.08
CA LEU A 146 -11.39 35.78 12.34
C LEU A 146 -10.75 34.51 12.90
N VAL A 147 -10.42 33.58 12.01
CA VAL A 147 -9.77 32.31 12.33
C VAL A 147 -8.27 32.51 12.27
N ARG A 148 -7.60 32.40 13.42
CA ARG A 148 -6.15 32.42 13.56
C ARG A 148 -5.61 31.02 13.72
N VAL A 149 -4.58 30.68 12.96
CA VAL A 149 -3.87 29.40 13.09
C VAL A 149 -2.45 29.66 13.55
N LYS A 150 -2.01 28.91 14.55
CA LYS A 150 -0.63 28.91 15.04
C LYS A 150 0.01 27.55 14.86
N ALA A 151 1.15 27.52 14.19
CA ALA A 151 1.87 26.30 13.84
C ALA A 151 3.37 26.45 14.10
N ARG A 152 4.04 25.34 14.45
CA ARG A 152 5.52 25.30 14.46
C ARG A 152 6.03 25.23 13.03
N ARG A 153 7.08 26.00 12.71
CA ARG A 153 7.67 26.03 11.37
C ARG A 153 8.13 24.66 10.91
N LYS A 154 8.75 23.90 11.81
CA LYS A 154 9.19 22.52 11.56
C LYS A 154 8.01 21.62 11.17
N ASP A 155 6.88 21.72 11.86
CA ASP A 155 5.71 20.88 11.56
C ASP A 155 5.13 21.18 10.17
N LEU A 156 5.15 22.45 9.75
CA LEU A 156 4.75 22.87 8.40
C LEU A 156 5.70 22.34 7.31
N GLU A 157 7.01 22.33 7.57
CA GLU A 157 8.04 21.85 6.64
C GLU A 157 7.97 20.32 6.45
N PHE A 158 7.96 19.57 7.55
CA PHE A 158 8.01 18.10 7.51
C PHE A 158 6.65 17.47 7.18
N ASN A 159 5.55 18.15 7.53
CA ASN A 159 4.15 17.71 7.33
C ASN A 159 3.87 16.29 7.87
N ARG A 160 4.59 15.85 8.90
CA ARG A 160 4.41 14.54 9.51
C ARG A 160 4.95 14.52 10.93
N ARG A 161 4.44 13.61 11.75
CA ARG A 161 4.95 13.34 13.10
C ARG A 161 4.84 11.84 13.42
N VAL A 162 5.84 11.33 14.12
CA VAL A 162 5.75 10.00 14.73
C VAL A 162 4.93 10.11 16.02
N LYS A 163 4.02 9.17 16.29
CA LYS A 163 3.29 9.13 17.56
C LYS A 163 4.27 8.79 18.69
N LYS A 164 4.06 9.40 19.86
CA LYS A 164 4.93 9.16 21.02
C LYS A 164 4.91 7.67 21.38
N MET A 165 6.10 7.13 21.66
CA MET A 165 6.30 5.75 22.08
C MET A 165 6.79 5.71 23.53
N CYS A 166 6.40 4.68 24.27
CA CYS A 166 6.94 4.41 25.61
C CYS A 166 8.34 3.82 25.52
N GLU A 167 9.07 3.92 26.63
CA GLU A 167 10.34 3.24 26.81
C GLU A 167 10.10 1.79 27.27
N GLN A 168 11.10 0.93 27.05
CA GLN A 168 11.11 -0.40 27.62
C GLN A 168 11.38 -0.31 29.13
N ASP A 169 10.64 -1.07 29.93
CA ASP A 169 10.92 -1.26 31.36
C ASP A 169 11.73 -2.56 31.53
N PRO A 170 13.00 -2.49 31.98
CA PRO A 170 13.82 -3.68 32.19
C PRO A 170 13.24 -4.70 33.18
N ASN A 171 12.27 -4.31 34.02
CA ASN A 171 11.61 -5.21 34.97
C ASN A 171 10.37 -5.90 34.38
N ASN A 172 9.87 -5.44 33.24
CA ASN A 172 8.75 -6.07 32.56
C ASN A 172 9.24 -7.17 31.61
N ASN A 173 9.23 -8.42 32.09
CA ASN A 173 9.66 -9.59 31.32
C ASN A 173 8.62 -10.11 30.32
N THR A 174 7.46 -9.44 30.19
CA THR A 174 6.45 -9.83 29.19
C THR A 174 7.05 -9.70 27.79
N THR A 175 7.01 -10.78 27.02
CA THR A 175 7.65 -10.86 25.70
C THR A 175 6.62 -11.06 24.60
N VAL A 176 6.65 -10.18 23.60
CA VAL A 176 5.90 -10.33 22.34
C VAL A 176 6.87 -10.76 21.25
N VAL A 177 6.62 -11.92 20.65
CA VAL A 177 7.33 -12.38 19.45
C VAL A 177 6.47 -12.10 18.23
N ILE A 178 7.04 -11.41 17.25
CA ILE A 178 6.42 -11.07 15.97
C ILE A 178 7.14 -11.86 14.88
N VAL A 179 6.45 -12.77 14.21
CA VAL A 179 7.01 -13.62 13.15
C VAL A 179 6.59 -13.09 11.79
N GLY A 180 7.52 -12.41 11.12
CA GLY A 180 7.31 -11.75 9.83
C GLY A 180 8.15 -10.47 9.71
N GLY A 181 8.70 -10.21 8.52
CA GLY A 181 9.46 -8.99 8.19
C GLY A 181 8.70 -8.08 7.23
N GLY A 182 7.39 -7.96 7.41
CA GLY A 182 6.48 -7.23 6.52
C GLY A 182 5.85 -6.00 7.17
N PRO A 183 4.96 -5.30 6.43
CA PRO A 183 4.26 -4.12 6.94
C PRO A 183 3.43 -4.37 8.21
N ALA A 184 2.78 -5.54 8.31
CA ALA A 184 2.05 -5.94 9.52
C ALA A 184 2.95 -5.99 10.75
N ALA A 185 4.15 -6.57 10.61
CA ALA A 185 5.12 -6.68 11.68
C ALA A 185 5.65 -5.32 12.13
N ALA A 186 6.01 -4.46 11.16
CA ALA A 186 6.50 -3.12 11.41
C ALA A 186 5.51 -2.31 12.24
N ILE A 187 4.24 -2.31 11.83
CA ILE A 187 3.19 -1.58 12.54
C ILE A 187 2.87 -2.21 13.88
N CYS A 188 2.82 -3.54 14.00
CA CYS A 188 2.59 -4.18 15.29
C CYS A 188 3.66 -3.76 16.31
N ALA A 189 4.94 -3.86 15.93
CA ALA A 189 6.06 -3.48 16.80
C ALA A 189 6.01 -2.00 17.22
N GLU A 190 5.75 -1.09 16.27
CA GLU A 190 5.64 0.33 16.54
C GLU A 190 4.40 0.65 17.40
N SER A 191 3.24 0.08 17.08
CA SER A 191 1.99 0.29 17.82
C SER A 191 2.05 -0.25 19.25
N LEU A 192 2.73 -1.37 19.52
CA LEU A 192 2.95 -1.85 20.89
C LEU A 192 3.59 -0.76 21.76
N ARG A 193 4.66 -0.13 21.27
CA ARG A 193 5.33 0.97 21.97
C ARG A 193 4.46 2.23 22.05
N GLN A 194 3.67 2.53 21.02
CA GLN A 194 2.73 3.67 21.04
C GLN A 194 1.60 3.47 22.06
N GLU A 195 1.24 2.21 22.34
CA GLU A 195 0.15 1.82 23.23
C GLU A 195 0.66 1.35 24.61
N ALA A 196 1.81 1.88 25.02
CA ALA A 196 2.40 1.72 26.35
C ALA A 196 2.82 0.29 26.73
N PHE A 197 3.08 -0.59 25.75
CA PHE A 197 3.72 -1.88 26.02
C PHE A 197 5.20 -1.68 26.37
N THR A 198 5.56 -1.91 27.63
CA THR A 198 6.94 -1.70 28.14
C THR A 198 7.81 -2.96 28.10
N GLY A 199 7.26 -4.12 27.76
CA GLY A 199 7.99 -5.40 27.74
C GLY A 199 8.93 -5.59 26.55
N ASN A 200 9.40 -6.82 26.35
CA ASN A 200 10.28 -7.20 25.25
C ASN A 200 9.49 -7.37 23.94
N ILE A 201 10.04 -6.83 22.85
CA ILE A 201 9.49 -7.02 21.49
C ILE A 201 10.59 -7.61 20.62
N ILE A 202 10.35 -8.79 20.05
CA ILE A 202 11.30 -9.48 19.18
C ILE A 202 10.63 -9.72 17.82
N MET A 203 11.18 -9.14 16.76
CA MET A 203 10.71 -9.30 15.40
C MET A 203 11.64 -10.25 14.62
N VAL A 204 11.08 -11.35 14.12
CA VAL A 204 11.80 -12.38 13.35
C VAL A 204 11.56 -12.16 11.86
N CYS A 205 12.62 -11.85 11.13
CA CYS A 205 12.61 -11.52 9.71
C CYS A 205 13.42 -12.55 8.92
N LYS A 206 12.74 -13.34 8.07
CA LYS A 206 13.39 -14.27 7.15
C LYS A 206 14.38 -13.57 6.21
N GLU A 207 14.02 -12.38 5.72
CA GLU A 207 14.90 -11.59 4.87
C GLU A 207 15.97 -10.88 5.71
N ASN A 208 17.15 -10.66 5.12
CA ASN A 208 18.27 -9.98 5.79
C ASN A 208 18.12 -8.44 5.80
N THR A 209 16.88 -7.95 5.95
CA THR A 209 16.54 -6.53 5.96
C THR A 209 15.32 -6.28 6.84
N VAL A 210 15.22 -5.08 7.39
CA VAL A 210 14.05 -4.63 8.14
C VAL A 210 12.84 -4.44 7.19
N PRO A 211 11.60 -4.39 7.72
CA PRO A 211 10.42 -4.17 6.90
C PRO A 211 10.55 -2.97 5.96
N TYR A 212 10.11 -3.16 4.72
CA TYR A 212 10.21 -2.18 3.64
C TYR A 212 8.94 -2.17 2.79
N ASP A 213 8.81 -1.13 1.97
CA ASP A 213 7.69 -0.95 1.06
C ASP A 213 7.73 -1.95 -0.10
N ARG A 214 7.00 -3.05 0.06
CA ARG A 214 6.91 -4.13 -0.93
C ARG A 214 6.15 -3.74 -2.19
N VAL A 215 5.35 -2.68 -2.17
CA VAL A 215 4.61 -2.23 -3.37
C VAL A 215 5.58 -1.74 -4.44
N LYS A 216 6.78 -1.31 -4.06
CA LYS A 216 7.84 -0.89 -4.97
C LYS A 216 8.51 -2.06 -5.71
N VAL A 217 8.52 -3.27 -5.14
CA VAL A 217 9.22 -4.44 -5.72
C VAL A 217 8.75 -4.76 -7.14
N SER A 218 7.45 -4.64 -7.41
CA SER A 218 6.86 -4.92 -8.72
C SER A 218 6.78 -3.72 -9.67
N LYS A 219 7.10 -2.51 -9.19
CA LYS A 219 6.97 -1.25 -9.95
C LYS A 219 8.31 -0.58 -10.26
N THR A 220 9.34 -0.88 -9.46
CA THR A 220 10.70 -0.33 -9.61
C THR A 220 11.68 -1.43 -9.25
N PHE A 221 12.18 -2.16 -10.25
CA PHE A 221 12.96 -3.36 -9.96
C PHE A 221 14.37 -3.06 -9.41
N ASP A 222 14.91 -1.90 -9.76
CA ASP A 222 16.17 -1.30 -9.28
C ASP A 222 15.98 -0.53 -7.96
N ILE A 223 15.17 -1.10 -7.06
CA ILE A 223 14.80 -0.47 -5.79
C ILE A 223 16.02 -0.28 -4.89
N ASP A 224 16.30 0.96 -4.50
CA ASP A 224 17.23 1.22 -3.40
C ASP A 224 16.57 0.79 -2.08
N ILE A 225 17.00 -0.37 -1.56
CA ILE A 225 16.41 -0.99 -0.37
C ILE A 225 16.52 -0.08 0.86
N GLU A 226 17.61 0.68 1.01
CA GLU A 226 17.82 1.58 2.14
C GLU A 226 16.82 2.74 2.14
N LYS A 227 16.37 3.17 0.95
CA LYS A 227 15.30 4.17 0.80
C LYS A 227 13.90 3.59 0.83
N ALA A 228 13.77 2.26 0.76
CA ALA A 228 12.49 1.57 0.77
C ALA A 228 12.08 1.08 2.15
N VAL A 229 13.00 0.97 3.11
CA VAL A 229 12.67 0.57 4.49
C VAL A 229 11.60 1.50 5.09
N LEU A 230 10.65 0.90 5.81
CA LEU A 230 9.58 1.65 6.48
C LEU A 230 10.15 2.50 7.62
N ARG A 231 11.07 1.89 8.37
CA ARG A 231 11.87 2.53 9.41
C ARG A 231 13.32 2.08 9.27
N PRO A 232 14.31 2.98 9.45
CA PRO A 232 15.71 2.57 9.43
C PRO A 232 16.01 1.64 10.62
N LEU A 233 17.07 0.83 10.51
CA LEU A 233 17.46 -0.09 11.60
C LEU A 233 17.71 0.64 12.94
N SER A 234 18.17 1.90 12.89
CA SER A 234 18.38 2.75 14.07
C SER A 234 17.09 3.00 14.86
N PHE A 235 15.94 3.11 14.19
CA PHE A 235 14.65 3.31 14.82
C PHE A 235 14.29 2.15 15.76
N TYR A 236 14.43 0.92 15.27
CA TYR A 236 14.14 -0.27 16.08
C TYR A 236 15.08 -0.36 17.29
N LYS A 237 16.37 -0.02 17.11
CA LYS A 237 17.35 0.03 18.22
C LYS A 237 17.01 1.10 19.25
N GLU A 238 16.60 2.29 18.81
CA GLU A 238 16.19 3.40 19.67
C GLU A 238 14.99 3.02 20.54
N HIS A 239 13.98 2.36 19.96
CA HIS A 239 12.76 1.95 20.65
C HIS A 239 12.81 0.55 21.30
N LYS A 240 14.02 -0.02 21.42
CA LYS A 240 14.26 -1.33 22.04
C LYS A 240 13.35 -2.42 21.47
N ILE A 241 13.30 -2.48 20.14
CA ILE A 241 12.66 -3.55 19.37
C ILE A 241 13.81 -4.40 18.82
N GLU A 242 13.92 -5.64 19.28
CA GLU A 242 14.90 -6.58 18.77
C GLU A 242 14.49 -7.04 17.36
N THR A 243 15.45 -7.09 16.45
CA THR A 243 15.23 -7.58 15.08
C THR A 243 16.20 -8.72 14.80
N LYS A 244 15.67 -9.90 14.45
CA LYS A 244 16.44 -11.06 14.01
C LYS A 244 16.31 -11.19 12.50
N LEU A 245 17.29 -10.64 11.79
CA LEU A 245 17.32 -10.59 10.32
C LEU A 245 17.98 -11.84 9.73
N GLY A 246 17.51 -12.30 8.57
CA GLY A 246 18.02 -13.52 7.93
C GLY A 246 17.66 -14.81 8.67
N VAL A 247 16.69 -14.77 9.58
CA VAL A 247 16.29 -15.89 10.43
C VAL A 247 14.80 -16.15 10.22
N GLU A 248 14.44 -17.40 9.93
CA GLU A 248 13.04 -17.79 9.75
C GLU A 248 12.55 -18.64 10.92
N ALA A 249 11.25 -18.53 11.23
CA ALA A 249 10.59 -19.47 12.11
C ALA A 249 10.36 -20.80 11.37
N THR A 250 10.71 -21.90 12.02
CA THR A 250 10.68 -23.25 11.45
C THR A 250 9.72 -24.18 12.19
N GLY A 251 9.27 -23.80 13.38
CA GLY A 251 8.29 -24.56 14.15
C GLY A 251 7.67 -23.75 15.29
N LEU A 252 6.52 -24.19 15.75
CA LEU A 252 5.79 -23.58 16.86
C LEU A 252 5.36 -24.68 17.84
N ASN A 253 5.71 -24.50 19.11
CA ASN A 253 5.19 -25.30 20.21
C ASN A 253 4.24 -24.42 21.04
N THR A 254 2.94 -24.68 20.90
CA THR A 254 1.88 -23.91 21.59
C THR A 254 1.72 -24.30 23.06
N ASN A 255 2.22 -25.46 23.49
CA ASN A 255 2.13 -25.90 24.89
C ASN A 255 3.15 -25.17 25.76
N ASP A 256 4.37 -25.02 25.24
CA ASP A 256 5.48 -24.35 25.95
C ASP A 256 5.62 -22.87 25.58
N ASN A 257 4.77 -22.36 24.68
CA ASN A 257 4.85 -21.03 24.10
C ASN A 257 6.23 -20.71 23.50
N VAL A 258 6.71 -21.58 22.61
CA VAL A 258 8.05 -21.45 21.99
C VAL A 258 7.97 -21.41 20.47
N VAL A 259 8.65 -20.44 19.86
CA VAL A 259 8.96 -20.43 18.42
C VAL A 259 10.37 -20.97 18.20
N HIS A 260 10.51 -21.94 17.30
CA HIS A 260 11.78 -22.49 16.85
C HIS A 260 12.28 -21.73 15.62
N LEU A 261 13.56 -21.38 15.61
CA LEU A 261 14.18 -20.61 14.53
C LEU A 261 15.19 -21.44 13.72
N SER A 262 15.44 -21.03 12.48
CA SER A 262 16.39 -21.69 11.57
C SER A 262 17.85 -21.68 12.04
N ASN A 263 18.20 -20.78 12.96
CA ASN A 263 19.52 -20.71 13.60
C ASN A 263 19.61 -21.55 14.89
N ASN A 264 18.64 -22.45 15.14
CA ASN A 264 18.48 -23.29 16.33
C ASN A 264 18.13 -22.54 17.63
N GLU A 265 17.92 -21.23 17.57
CA GLU A 265 17.42 -20.46 18.71
C GLU A 265 15.96 -20.82 19.02
N ARG A 266 15.58 -20.69 20.29
CA ARG A 266 14.21 -20.88 20.78
C ARG A 266 13.74 -19.60 21.46
N LEU A 267 12.60 -19.07 21.02
CA LEU A 267 12.02 -17.87 21.59
C LEU A 267 10.75 -18.20 22.37
N THR A 268 10.81 -18.04 23.68
CA THR A 268 9.62 -18.07 24.53
C THR A 268 8.84 -16.77 24.39
N TYR A 269 7.52 -16.86 24.35
CA TYR A 269 6.64 -15.71 24.23
C TYR A 269 5.53 -15.71 25.29
N ASN A 270 5.12 -14.51 25.71
CA ASN A 270 3.84 -14.31 26.36
C ASN A 270 2.74 -14.08 25.33
N TYR A 271 3.06 -13.40 24.22
CA TYR A 271 2.17 -13.23 23.07
C TYR A 271 2.92 -13.47 21.76
N LEU A 272 2.25 -14.10 20.80
CA LEU A 272 2.78 -14.34 19.46
C LEU A 272 1.91 -13.63 18.43
N PHE A 273 2.54 -12.88 17.51
CA PHE A 273 1.87 -12.35 16.33
C PHE A 273 2.46 -12.96 15.06
N ILE A 274 1.66 -13.76 14.35
CA ILE A 274 2.04 -14.42 13.11
C ILE A 274 1.62 -13.55 11.93
N CYS A 275 2.59 -13.09 11.14
CA CYS A 275 2.35 -12.24 9.97
C CYS A 275 3.38 -12.51 8.87
N THR A 276 3.66 -13.78 8.63
CA THR A 276 4.67 -14.29 7.68
C THR A 276 4.36 -13.98 6.21
N GLY A 277 3.12 -13.57 5.92
CA GLY A 277 2.68 -13.18 4.58
C GLY A 277 2.68 -14.35 3.60
N SER A 278 2.83 -14.03 2.32
CA SER A 278 2.81 -14.99 1.22
C SER A 278 4.14 -15.13 0.48
N MET A 279 4.25 -16.16 -0.36
CA MET A 279 5.31 -16.44 -1.32
C MET A 279 4.74 -16.51 -2.74
N ALA A 280 5.57 -16.32 -3.75
CA ALA A 280 5.13 -16.49 -5.14
C ALA A 280 4.78 -17.95 -5.42
N ARG A 281 3.63 -18.17 -6.07
CA ARG A 281 3.23 -19.51 -6.53
C ARG A 281 4.10 -19.90 -7.73
N LYS A 282 4.62 -21.12 -7.70
CA LYS A 282 5.38 -21.73 -8.79
C LYS A 282 4.45 -22.67 -9.58
N PRO A 283 4.63 -22.82 -10.89
CA PRO A 283 3.86 -23.78 -11.68
C PRO A 283 4.30 -25.21 -11.33
N ASP A 284 3.43 -26.19 -11.59
CA ASP A 284 3.70 -27.62 -11.36
C ASP A 284 4.60 -28.23 -12.46
N ILE A 285 5.61 -27.47 -12.88
CA ILE A 285 6.66 -27.88 -13.81
C ILE A 285 8.02 -27.38 -13.29
N PRO A 286 9.13 -28.09 -13.54
CA PRO A 286 10.44 -27.68 -13.06
C PRO A 286 10.85 -26.29 -13.57
N ILE A 287 11.27 -25.41 -12.66
CA ILE A 287 11.74 -24.04 -12.97
C ILE A 287 13.22 -23.84 -12.61
N ASN A 288 14.04 -24.87 -12.81
CA ASN A 288 15.43 -24.91 -12.31
C ASN A 288 16.43 -24.07 -13.14
N LEU A 289 15.98 -23.40 -14.20
CA LEU A 289 16.83 -22.59 -15.06
C LEU A 289 17.01 -21.18 -14.47
N SER A 290 18.24 -20.68 -14.53
CA SER A 290 18.72 -19.50 -13.80
C SER A 290 18.07 -18.17 -14.18
N ASN A 291 17.47 -18.09 -15.37
CA ASN A 291 16.78 -16.92 -15.93
C ASN A 291 15.25 -17.06 -15.90
N ILE A 292 14.72 -18.00 -15.11
CA ILE A 292 13.30 -18.07 -14.73
C ILE A 292 13.16 -17.47 -13.34
N TYR A 293 12.40 -16.40 -13.24
CA TYR A 293 12.25 -15.62 -12.01
C TYR A 293 10.80 -15.66 -11.51
N VAL A 294 10.66 -15.55 -10.19
CA VAL A 294 9.42 -15.07 -9.56
C VAL A 294 9.62 -13.61 -9.16
N LEU A 295 8.58 -12.96 -8.63
CA LEU A 295 8.69 -11.61 -8.11
C LEU A 295 7.94 -11.47 -6.78
N ARG A 296 8.68 -11.50 -5.67
CA ARG A 296 8.12 -11.38 -4.31
C ARG A 296 8.92 -10.46 -3.40
N ASN A 297 10.24 -10.52 -3.46
CA ASN A 297 11.14 -9.73 -2.62
C ASN A 297 12.06 -8.84 -3.47
N TYR A 298 12.84 -7.97 -2.80
CA TYR A 298 13.73 -7.04 -3.50
C TYR A 298 14.86 -7.76 -4.26
N THR A 299 15.32 -8.92 -3.80
CA THR A 299 16.38 -9.68 -4.50
C THR A 299 15.88 -10.22 -5.83
N ASP A 300 14.62 -10.65 -5.89
CA ASP A 300 13.97 -11.09 -7.13
C ASP A 300 13.94 -9.95 -8.17
N SER A 301 13.54 -8.75 -7.74
CA SER A 301 13.43 -7.60 -8.64
C SER A 301 14.80 -7.17 -9.18
N HIS A 302 15.82 -7.10 -8.32
CA HIS A 302 17.19 -6.80 -8.75
C HIS A 302 17.74 -7.84 -9.72
N ALA A 303 17.49 -9.13 -9.45
CA ALA A 303 17.93 -10.21 -10.31
C ALA A 303 17.37 -10.03 -11.72
N ILE A 304 16.08 -9.74 -11.86
CA ILE A 304 15.45 -9.47 -13.16
C ILE A 304 16.04 -8.20 -13.79
N SER A 305 16.09 -7.08 -13.04
CA SER A 305 16.57 -5.79 -13.55
C SER A 305 17.99 -5.88 -14.11
N SER A 306 18.87 -6.65 -13.46
CA SER A 306 20.27 -6.82 -13.87
C SER A 306 20.45 -7.55 -15.21
N LYS A 307 19.40 -8.22 -15.71
CA LYS A 307 19.43 -9.00 -16.96
C LYS A 307 18.70 -8.34 -18.11
N LEU A 308 17.98 -7.24 -17.86
CA LEU A 308 17.27 -6.51 -18.92
C LEU A 308 18.28 -5.84 -19.87
N SER A 309 18.09 -6.06 -21.16
CA SER A 309 18.82 -5.37 -22.24
C SER A 309 18.00 -5.39 -23.52
N SER A 310 18.28 -4.45 -24.43
CA SER A 310 17.47 -4.18 -25.63
C SER A 310 17.38 -5.34 -26.63
N ASP A 311 18.20 -6.38 -26.49
CA ASP A 311 18.22 -7.60 -27.29
C ASP A 311 17.40 -8.76 -26.68
N LYS A 312 16.89 -8.62 -25.45
CA LYS A 312 16.28 -9.74 -24.70
C LYS A 312 14.79 -9.88 -24.99
N HIS A 313 14.34 -11.11 -25.18
CA HIS A 313 12.93 -11.47 -25.26
C HIS A 313 12.39 -11.92 -23.89
N ILE A 314 11.37 -11.22 -23.38
CA ILE A 314 10.79 -11.49 -22.06
C ILE A 314 9.44 -12.18 -22.23
N VAL A 315 9.28 -13.31 -21.54
CA VAL A 315 8.01 -14.01 -21.41
C VAL A 315 7.51 -13.91 -19.97
N ILE A 316 6.25 -13.53 -19.80
CA ILE A 316 5.61 -13.40 -18.50
C ILE A 316 4.45 -14.37 -18.42
N LEU A 317 4.42 -15.24 -17.42
CA LEU A 317 3.30 -16.13 -17.15
C LEU A 317 2.43 -15.53 -16.03
N GLY A 318 1.28 -14.99 -16.40
CA GLY A 318 0.30 -14.46 -15.46
C GLY A 318 -0.30 -13.12 -15.89
N LEU A 319 -1.64 -13.04 -15.81
CA LEU A 319 -2.45 -11.87 -16.16
C LEU A 319 -2.91 -11.05 -14.94
N GLY A 320 -2.35 -11.35 -13.77
CA GLY A 320 -2.60 -10.65 -12.51
C GLY A 320 -1.71 -9.42 -12.32
N PHE A 321 -1.90 -8.68 -11.22
CA PHE A 321 -1.19 -7.41 -10.96
C PHE A 321 0.32 -7.51 -11.11
N ILE A 322 0.96 -8.53 -10.53
CA ILE A 322 2.41 -8.70 -10.60
C ILE A 322 2.89 -8.89 -12.05
N GLY A 323 2.19 -9.70 -12.84
CA GLY A 323 2.53 -9.92 -14.25
C GLY A 323 2.37 -8.63 -15.08
N MET A 324 1.28 -7.91 -14.87
CA MET A 324 1.00 -6.65 -15.57
C MET A 324 1.96 -5.53 -15.18
N GLU A 325 2.29 -5.40 -13.89
CA GLU A 325 3.26 -4.41 -13.40
C GLU A 325 4.69 -4.74 -13.87
N ALA A 326 5.08 -6.01 -13.84
CA ALA A 326 6.37 -6.46 -14.38
C ALA A 326 6.50 -6.15 -15.88
N ALA A 327 5.45 -6.45 -16.66
CA ALA A 327 5.39 -6.10 -18.07
C ALA A 327 5.56 -4.59 -18.28
N ALA A 328 4.80 -3.77 -17.53
CA ALA A 328 4.88 -2.32 -17.60
C ALA A 328 6.30 -1.78 -17.30
N TYR A 329 7.01 -2.40 -16.36
CA TYR A 329 8.40 -2.04 -16.03
C TYR A 329 9.41 -2.44 -17.13
N CYS A 330 9.21 -3.61 -17.74
CA CYS A 330 10.12 -4.20 -18.72
C CYS A 330 10.03 -3.55 -20.12
N ILE A 331 8.88 -2.96 -20.45
CA ILE A 331 8.68 -2.24 -21.71
C ILE A 331 9.76 -1.16 -21.89
N ASN A 332 10.23 -0.99 -23.14
CA ASN A 332 11.32 -0.10 -23.54
C ASN A 332 12.71 -0.43 -22.94
N LYS A 333 12.86 -1.54 -22.21
CA LYS A 333 14.14 -2.04 -21.67
C LYS A 333 14.57 -3.39 -22.24
N CYS A 334 13.79 -3.90 -23.20
CA CYS A 334 13.98 -5.21 -23.82
C CYS A 334 13.53 -5.22 -25.28
N ALA A 335 13.82 -6.28 -26.02
CA ALA A 335 13.44 -6.43 -27.42
C ALA A 335 11.93 -6.66 -27.57
N SER A 336 11.33 -7.46 -26.68
CA SER A 336 9.89 -7.74 -26.69
C SER A 336 9.39 -8.26 -25.35
N VAL A 337 8.11 -8.02 -25.07
CA VAL A 337 7.39 -8.61 -23.93
C VAL A 337 6.20 -9.42 -24.46
N THR A 338 6.10 -10.68 -24.06
CA THR A 338 4.93 -11.54 -24.31
C THR A 338 4.33 -11.99 -22.98
N ILE A 339 3.02 -11.79 -22.79
CA ILE A 339 2.30 -12.21 -21.59
C ILE A 339 1.38 -13.38 -21.93
N ILE A 340 1.50 -14.47 -21.18
CA ILE A 340 0.71 -15.68 -21.32
C ILE A 340 -0.21 -15.81 -20.10
N GLY A 341 -1.46 -16.18 -20.30
CA GLY A 341 -2.33 -16.54 -19.19
C GLY A 341 -3.59 -17.28 -19.62
N ARG A 342 -4.31 -17.79 -18.63
CA ARG A 342 -5.49 -18.65 -18.85
C ARG A 342 -6.78 -17.87 -19.11
N SER A 343 -6.86 -16.64 -18.62
CA SER A 343 -8.02 -15.75 -18.82
C SER A 343 -8.02 -15.17 -20.24
N THR A 344 -9.11 -14.54 -20.63
CA THR A 344 -9.27 -13.87 -21.94
C THR A 344 -8.81 -12.41 -21.94
N VAL A 345 -8.73 -11.79 -20.76
CA VAL A 345 -8.25 -10.43 -20.55
C VAL A 345 -7.41 -10.32 -19.26
N PRO A 346 -6.51 -9.32 -19.15
CA PRO A 346 -5.80 -9.05 -17.91
C PRO A 346 -6.73 -8.57 -16.79
N LEU A 347 -6.41 -8.94 -15.55
CA LEU A 347 -7.11 -8.48 -14.34
C LEU A 347 -8.64 -8.72 -14.32
N GLN A 348 -9.11 -9.71 -15.11
CA GLN A 348 -10.53 -10.03 -15.26
C GLN A 348 -11.24 -10.26 -13.92
N THR A 349 -10.64 -11.03 -13.02
CA THR A 349 -11.26 -11.37 -11.72
C THR A 349 -11.44 -10.18 -10.79
N VAL A 350 -10.80 -9.04 -11.08
CA VAL A 350 -10.86 -7.83 -10.24
C VAL A 350 -11.69 -6.74 -10.90
N PHE A 351 -11.46 -6.48 -12.18
CA PHE A 351 -12.09 -5.37 -12.89
C PHE A 351 -13.17 -5.80 -13.90
N GLY A 352 -13.31 -7.09 -14.14
CA GLY A 352 -14.20 -7.62 -15.15
C GLY A 352 -13.69 -7.46 -16.58
N THR A 353 -14.50 -7.97 -17.51
CA THR A 353 -14.08 -8.18 -18.90
C THR A 353 -13.83 -6.87 -19.65
N GLU A 354 -14.73 -5.88 -19.55
CA GLU A 354 -14.64 -4.63 -20.31
C GLU A 354 -13.48 -3.73 -19.89
N ILE A 355 -13.26 -3.57 -18.58
CA ILE A 355 -12.09 -2.85 -18.07
C ILE A 355 -10.81 -3.63 -18.41
N GLY A 356 -10.83 -4.95 -18.30
CA GLY A 356 -9.72 -5.82 -18.71
C GLY A 356 -9.36 -5.67 -20.20
N ASN A 357 -10.34 -5.59 -21.10
CA ASN A 357 -10.15 -5.32 -22.52
C ASN A 357 -9.48 -3.97 -22.77
N ARG A 358 -9.89 -2.93 -22.04
CA ARG A 358 -9.26 -1.62 -22.14
C ARG A 358 -7.81 -1.62 -21.65
N ILE A 359 -7.52 -2.35 -20.57
CA ILE A 359 -6.16 -2.55 -20.05
C ILE A 359 -5.32 -3.31 -21.08
N LYS A 360 -5.84 -4.41 -21.65
CA LYS A 360 -5.19 -5.17 -22.73
C LYS A 360 -4.77 -4.23 -23.87
N ARG A 361 -5.71 -3.43 -24.39
CA ARG A 361 -5.43 -2.48 -25.48
C ARG A 361 -4.31 -1.50 -25.12
N GLN A 362 -4.29 -1.00 -23.88
CA GLN A 362 -3.23 -0.12 -23.40
C GLN A 362 -1.83 -0.77 -23.47
N PHE A 363 -1.74 -2.06 -23.16
CA PHE A 363 -0.48 -2.82 -23.25
C PHE A 363 -0.11 -3.13 -24.71
N GLU A 364 -1.08 -3.50 -25.55
CA GLU A 364 -0.87 -3.74 -26.98
C GLU A 364 -0.39 -2.47 -27.71
N GLU A 365 -0.90 -1.30 -27.33
CA GLU A 365 -0.43 0.02 -27.80
C GLU A 365 1.06 0.29 -27.46
N GLN A 366 1.60 -0.39 -26.45
CA GLN A 366 3.02 -0.36 -26.08
C GLN A 366 3.84 -1.51 -26.69
N GLY A 367 3.24 -2.30 -27.60
CA GLY A 367 3.90 -3.38 -28.32
C GLY A 367 3.94 -4.72 -27.58
N VAL A 368 3.20 -4.86 -26.47
CA VAL A 368 3.10 -6.13 -25.73
C VAL A 368 2.25 -7.13 -26.51
N LYS A 369 2.71 -8.38 -26.58
CA LYS A 369 1.95 -9.48 -27.16
C LYS A 369 1.24 -10.26 -26.06
N PHE A 370 -0.03 -10.58 -26.27
CA PHE A 370 -0.77 -11.46 -25.37
C PHE A 370 -1.05 -12.81 -26.01
N ILE A 371 -0.95 -13.86 -25.20
CA ILE A 371 -1.37 -15.21 -25.56
C ILE A 371 -2.33 -15.69 -24.45
N PHE A 372 -3.61 -15.57 -24.75
CA PHE A 372 -4.70 -15.92 -23.83
C PHE A 372 -5.06 -17.40 -23.91
N GLU A 373 -5.75 -17.90 -22.89
CA GLU A 373 -6.24 -19.28 -22.79
C GLU A 373 -5.13 -20.32 -23.05
N ARG A 374 -3.90 -19.99 -22.60
CA ARG A 374 -2.74 -20.87 -22.71
C ARG A 374 -2.00 -20.93 -21.38
N ASN A 375 -1.18 -21.98 -21.25
CA ASN A 375 -0.21 -22.12 -20.17
C ASN A 375 1.12 -22.61 -20.75
N ILE A 376 2.19 -22.54 -19.96
CA ILE A 376 3.49 -23.12 -20.30
C ILE A 376 3.51 -24.58 -19.80
N THR A 377 3.93 -25.50 -20.65
CA THR A 377 4.09 -26.93 -20.32
C THR A 377 5.56 -27.31 -20.12
N GLN A 378 6.49 -26.59 -20.75
CA GLN A 378 7.91 -26.90 -20.65
C GLN A 378 8.79 -25.65 -20.83
N PHE A 379 9.90 -25.63 -20.10
CA PHE A 379 11.03 -24.73 -20.32
C PHE A 379 12.18 -25.50 -20.96
N VAL A 380 12.63 -25.06 -22.13
CA VAL A 380 13.73 -25.68 -22.87
C VAL A 380 14.97 -24.81 -22.73
N ALA A 381 16.07 -25.42 -22.28
CA ALA A 381 17.34 -24.73 -22.10
C ALA A 381 17.96 -24.31 -23.44
N LYS A 382 18.84 -23.31 -23.43
CA LYS A 382 19.59 -22.91 -24.61
C LYS A 382 20.50 -24.04 -25.09
N ASP A 383 20.88 -23.98 -26.36
CA ASP A 383 21.83 -24.93 -26.93
C ASP A 383 23.25 -24.69 -26.40
N ASP A 384 23.62 -23.42 -26.22
CA ASP A 384 24.92 -22.95 -25.75
C ASP A 384 25.02 -22.76 -24.22
N ASP A 385 23.89 -22.73 -23.50
CA ASP A 385 23.83 -22.68 -22.04
C ASP A 385 22.68 -23.55 -21.48
N LYS A 386 23.04 -24.73 -20.94
CA LYS A 386 22.09 -25.67 -20.36
C LYS A 386 21.46 -25.21 -19.03
N ASN A 387 21.94 -24.11 -18.45
CA ASN A 387 21.41 -23.55 -17.21
C ASN A 387 20.45 -22.38 -17.44
N ALA A 388 20.23 -21.95 -18.68
CA ALA A 388 19.35 -20.84 -19.03
C ALA A 388 18.25 -21.30 -19.99
N VAL A 389 17.02 -20.85 -19.79
CA VAL A 389 15.93 -21.01 -20.75
C VAL A 389 16.27 -20.28 -22.03
N GLY A 390 16.00 -20.93 -23.15
CA GLY A 390 16.00 -20.34 -24.49
C GLY A 390 14.62 -20.38 -25.15
N THR A 391 13.74 -21.28 -24.72
CA THR A 391 12.42 -21.45 -25.31
C THR A 391 11.39 -21.89 -24.27
N VAL A 392 10.18 -21.34 -24.36
CA VAL A 392 9.00 -21.82 -23.63
C VAL A 392 8.09 -22.58 -24.58
N VAL A 393 7.56 -23.72 -24.15
CA VAL A 393 6.59 -24.52 -24.91
C VAL A 393 5.22 -24.37 -24.24
N LEU A 394 4.21 -24.08 -25.05
CA LEU A 394 2.85 -23.85 -24.59
C LEU A 394 2.00 -25.13 -24.62
N THR A 395 0.82 -25.06 -24.01
CA THR A 395 -0.15 -26.17 -23.99
C THR A 395 -0.64 -26.64 -25.37
N ASN A 396 -0.55 -25.81 -26.40
CA ASN A 396 -0.88 -26.17 -27.79
C ASN A 396 0.34 -26.66 -28.60
N GLY A 397 1.52 -26.79 -27.96
CA GLY A 397 2.77 -27.18 -28.60
C GLY A 397 3.52 -26.03 -29.29
N GLU A 398 2.99 -24.81 -29.28
CA GLU A 398 3.70 -23.63 -29.79
C GLU A 398 4.96 -23.36 -28.94
N ALA A 399 6.06 -23.02 -29.61
CA ALA A 399 7.35 -22.74 -28.98
C ALA A 399 7.73 -21.28 -29.19
N LEU A 400 8.08 -20.57 -28.12
CA LEU A 400 8.43 -19.15 -28.15
C LEU A 400 9.85 -18.94 -27.61
N PRO A 401 10.69 -18.13 -28.29
CA PRO A 401 11.99 -17.76 -27.74
C PRO A 401 11.82 -16.94 -26.46
N ALA A 402 12.64 -17.22 -25.45
CA ALA A 402 12.63 -16.51 -24.18
C ALA A 402 14.05 -16.42 -23.61
N ASP A 403 14.51 -15.19 -23.34
CA ASP A 403 15.75 -14.93 -22.62
C ASP A 403 15.54 -14.71 -21.13
N ILE A 404 14.34 -14.29 -20.74
CA ILE A 404 13.93 -14.07 -19.35
C ILE A 404 12.48 -14.54 -19.24
N VAL A 405 12.19 -15.36 -18.23
CA VAL A 405 10.81 -15.73 -17.87
C VAL A 405 10.47 -15.16 -16.50
N ILE A 406 9.32 -14.51 -16.36
CA ILE A 406 8.79 -14.02 -15.08
C ILE A 406 7.48 -14.75 -14.77
N ILE A 407 7.40 -15.40 -13.62
CA ILE A 407 6.24 -16.14 -13.14
C ILE A 407 5.44 -15.27 -12.17
N GLY A 408 4.20 -14.94 -12.53
CA GLY A 408 3.27 -14.09 -11.79
C GLY A 408 1.87 -14.71 -11.67
N ILE A 409 1.79 -15.98 -11.26
CA ILE A 409 0.54 -16.78 -11.25
C ILE A 409 -0.17 -16.83 -9.88
N GLY A 410 0.06 -15.81 -9.03
CA GLY A 410 -0.51 -15.73 -7.68
C GLY A 410 0.46 -16.16 -6.59
N SER A 411 -0.07 -16.48 -5.42
CA SER A 411 0.72 -16.72 -4.21
C SER A 411 0.31 -17.99 -3.44
N LYS A 412 1.18 -18.40 -2.52
CA LYS A 412 0.95 -19.39 -1.45
C LYS A 412 1.30 -18.76 -0.11
N LEU A 413 0.64 -19.12 0.98
CA LEU A 413 0.89 -18.56 2.31
C LEU A 413 2.09 -19.22 3.01
N TYR A 414 2.87 -18.46 3.78
CA TYR A 414 3.99 -18.98 4.61
C TYR A 414 3.48 -19.54 5.94
N THR A 415 2.66 -20.60 5.89
CA THR A 415 2.02 -21.20 7.07
C THR A 415 2.33 -22.68 7.26
N ASP A 416 3.11 -23.29 6.37
CA ASP A 416 3.49 -24.72 6.45
C ASP A 416 4.22 -25.07 7.78
N TRP A 417 4.92 -24.12 8.40
CA TRP A 417 5.69 -24.31 9.65
C TRP A 417 4.81 -24.41 10.92
N ILE A 418 3.52 -24.11 10.83
CA ILE A 418 2.54 -24.23 11.93
C ILE A 418 1.43 -25.25 11.66
N LYS A 419 1.47 -25.96 10.53
CA LYS A 419 0.39 -26.85 10.08
C LYS A 419 0.05 -27.97 11.07
N ASP A 420 1.02 -28.36 11.90
CA ASP A 420 0.90 -29.45 12.88
C ASP A 420 0.53 -28.93 14.28
N THR A 421 0.08 -27.67 14.40
CA THR A 421 -0.36 -27.03 15.64
C THR A 421 -1.90 -27.02 15.75
N PRO A 422 -2.48 -26.76 16.94
CA PRO A 422 -3.94 -26.61 17.08
C PRO A 422 -4.50 -25.29 16.51
N ILE A 423 -3.70 -24.47 15.83
CA ILE A 423 -4.17 -23.24 15.18
C ILE A 423 -5.08 -23.61 14.01
N LYS A 424 -6.33 -23.13 14.03
CA LYS A 424 -7.31 -23.40 12.99
C LYS A 424 -6.91 -22.72 11.69
N MET A 425 -6.78 -23.51 10.62
CA MET A 425 -6.44 -23.06 9.28
C MET A 425 -7.46 -23.55 8.25
N LEU A 426 -7.67 -22.78 7.19
CA LEU A 426 -8.40 -23.24 6.01
C LEU A 426 -7.49 -24.07 5.09
N GLN A 427 -8.08 -24.74 4.10
CA GLN A 427 -7.36 -25.61 3.17
C GLN A 427 -6.27 -24.89 2.37
N ASP A 428 -6.45 -23.60 2.09
CA ASP A 428 -5.46 -22.76 1.40
C ASP A 428 -4.29 -22.32 2.29
N GLY A 429 -4.32 -22.70 3.56
CA GLY A 429 -3.31 -22.37 4.57
C GLY A 429 -3.54 -21.03 5.26
N SER A 430 -4.67 -20.35 5.04
CA SER A 430 -5.00 -19.13 5.78
C SER A 430 -5.39 -19.44 7.22
N ILE A 431 -4.99 -18.58 8.15
CA ILE A 431 -5.24 -18.72 9.59
C ILE A 431 -6.58 -18.05 9.91
N VAL A 432 -7.51 -18.81 10.48
CA VAL A 432 -8.80 -18.27 10.91
C VAL A 432 -8.59 -17.44 12.18
N VAL A 433 -9.06 -16.19 12.14
CA VAL A 433 -9.01 -15.29 13.29
C VAL A 433 -10.37 -14.65 13.58
N ASP A 434 -10.57 -14.24 14.82
CA ASP A 434 -11.74 -13.45 15.21
C ASP A 434 -11.59 -11.97 14.80
N LYS A 435 -12.60 -11.16 15.12
CA LYS A 435 -12.59 -9.71 14.87
C LYS A 435 -11.52 -8.94 15.65
N TYR A 436 -10.84 -9.56 16.62
CA TYR A 436 -9.72 -9.00 17.39
C TYR A 436 -8.37 -9.56 16.92
N LEU A 437 -8.36 -10.29 15.80
CA LEU A 437 -7.21 -10.99 15.21
C LEU A 437 -6.63 -12.12 16.05
N LYS A 438 -7.39 -12.63 17.04
CA LYS A 438 -7.00 -13.79 17.83
C LYS A 438 -7.20 -15.07 17.04
N THR A 439 -6.26 -16.00 17.15
CA THR A 439 -6.40 -17.36 16.59
C THR A 439 -7.21 -18.26 17.52
N SER A 440 -7.34 -19.55 17.18
CA SER A 440 -7.96 -20.55 18.07
C SER A 440 -7.11 -20.92 19.29
N VAL A 441 -5.87 -20.44 19.37
CA VAL A 441 -4.95 -20.67 20.49
C VAL A 441 -4.73 -19.36 21.22
N GLU A 442 -4.80 -19.41 22.55
CA GLU A 442 -5.03 -18.25 23.42
C GLU A 442 -4.19 -17.02 23.07
N ASN A 443 -3.00 -16.86 23.55
CA ASN A 443 -2.14 -15.69 23.38
C ASN A 443 -1.55 -15.49 21.95
N ILE A 444 -2.15 -16.08 20.92
CA ILE A 444 -1.65 -16.05 19.54
C ILE A 444 -2.58 -15.26 18.64
N TYR A 445 -2.01 -14.32 17.91
CA TYR A 445 -2.66 -13.45 16.94
C TYR A 445 -2.11 -13.71 15.54
N ALA A 446 -2.91 -13.47 14.50
CA ALA A 446 -2.45 -13.51 13.11
C ALA A 446 -2.94 -12.33 12.28
N GLY A 447 -2.13 -11.89 11.32
CA GLY A 447 -2.41 -10.69 10.51
C GLY A 447 -1.65 -10.64 9.19
N GLY A 448 -1.94 -9.63 8.36
CA GLY A 448 -1.45 -9.56 6.98
C GLY A 448 -2.07 -10.61 6.06
N ASP A 449 -1.36 -10.96 4.97
CA ASP A 449 -1.86 -11.83 3.89
C ASP A 449 -2.40 -13.20 4.37
N ILE A 450 -1.92 -13.69 5.52
CA ILE A 450 -2.23 -15.03 6.02
C ILE A 450 -3.53 -15.10 6.84
N ALA A 451 -4.07 -13.96 7.27
CA ALA A 451 -5.22 -13.94 8.16
C ALA A 451 -6.52 -14.00 7.36
N TYR A 452 -7.30 -15.06 7.58
CA TYR A 452 -8.70 -15.11 7.19
C TYR A 452 -9.52 -14.37 8.25
N ALA A 453 -9.70 -13.07 8.03
CA ALA A 453 -10.24 -12.13 9.00
C ALA A 453 -11.58 -11.54 8.53
N PRO A 454 -12.45 -11.11 9.46
CA PRO A 454 -13.69 -10.41 9.13
C PRO A 454 -13.42 -9.10 8.39
N LEU A 455 -14.25 -8.81 7.39
CA LEU A 455 -14.24 -7.54 6.66
C LEU A 455 -15.35 -6.63 7.16
N PHE A 456 -15.02 -5.37 7.42
CA PHE A 456 -16.00 -4.41 7.90
C PHE A 456 -16.88 -3.93 6.74
N GLY A 457 -18.20 -3.82 6.98
CA GLY A 457 -19.15 -3.36 5.96
C GLY A 457 -19.47 -4.38 4.85
N SER A 458 -19.17 -5.67 5.03
CA SER A 458 -19.36 -6.72 4.02
C SER A 458 -20.17 -7.91 4.53
N ASP A 459 -21.41 -7.70 5.01
CA ASP A 459 -22.38 -8.75 5.38
C ASP A 459 -21.77 -9.97 6.15
N ASP A 460 -20.95 -9.71 7.17
CA ASP A 460 -20.25 -10.73 7.99
C ASP A 460 -19.31 -11.69 7.22
N ILE A 461 -18.82 -11.28 6.05
CA ILE A 461 -17.84 -12.03 5.25
C ILE A 461 -16.45 -11.93 5.88
N SER A 462 -15.71 -13.03 5.84
CA SER A 462 -14.28 -13.08 6.14
C SER A 462 -13.48 -13.45 4.89
N ALA A 463 -12.27 -12.93 4.77
CA ALA A 463 -11.37 -13.23 3.65
C ALA A 463 -9.90 -13.11 4.06
N ALA A 464 -9.05 -13.88 3.38
CA ALA A 464 -7.61 -13.69 3.39
C ALA A 464 -7.23 -12.82 2.18
N ILE A 465 -6.89 -11.55 2.43
CA ILE A 465 -6.61 -10.57 1.38
C ILE A 465 -5.14 -10.16 1.45
N GLY A 466 -4.38 -10.48 0.40
CA GLY A 466 -2.99 -10.06 0.23
C GLY A 466 -2.91 -8.58 -0.16
N HIS A 467 -3.13 -7.68 0.80
CA HIS A 467 -3.14 -6.24 0.54
C HIS A 467 -2.29 -5.44 1.52
N TYR A 468 -1.55 -4.46 0.98
CA TYR A 468 -0.51 -3.73 1.72
C TYR A 468 -1.08 -2.90 2.86
N SER A 469 -2.11 -2.07 2.64
CA SER A 469 -2.71 -1.26 3.71
C SER A 469 -3.39 -2.12 4.77
N LEU A 470 -4.11 -3.18 4.36
CA LEU A 470 -4.79 -4.09 5.27
C LEU A 470 -3.78 -4.80 6.19
N ALA A 471 -2.61 -5.19 5.66
CA ALA A 471 -1.56 -5.79 6.46
C ALA A 471 -1.06 -4.85 7.58
N HIS A 472 -0.83 -3.57 7.29
CA HIS A 472 -0.50 -2.58 8.33
C HIS A 472 -1.61 -2.49 9.37
N TYR A 473 -2.86 -2.39 8.91
CA TYR A 473 -4.01 -2.29 9.80
C TYR A 473 -4.14 -3.50 10.73
N HIS A 474 -3.93 -4.72 10.20
CA HIS A 474 -3.88 -5.93 11.03
C HIS A 474 -2.78 -5.85 12.09
N GLY A 475 -1.61 -5.32 11.76
CA GLY A 475 -0.54 -5.08 12.73
C GLY A 475 -0.97 -4.17 13.88
N LYS A 476 -1.64 -3.05 13.58
CA LYS A 476 -2.15 -2.10 14.58
C LYS A 476 -3.18 -2.75 15.50
N ILE A 477 -4.14 -3.47 14.92
CA ILE A 477 -5.21 -4.12 15.68
C ILE A 477 -4.66 -5.24 16.58
N ALA A 478 -3.70 -6.03 16.10
CA ALA A 478 -3.04 -7.03 16.92
C ALA A 478 -2.34 -6.39 18.13
N ALA A 479 -1.56 -5.33 17.91
CA ALA A 479 -0.89 -4.59 18.99
C ALA A 479 -1.88 -4.03 20.03
N LEU A 480 -2.96 -3.38 19.59
CA LEU A 480 -3.99 -2.85 20.50
C LEU A 480 -4.61 -3.94 21.37
N ASN A 481 -4.91 -5.11 20.79
CA ASN A 481 -5.51 -6.22 21.53
C ASN A 481 -4.50 -6.94 22.45
N ILE A 482 -3.21 -7.02 22.06
CA ILE A 482 -2.13 -7.47 22.95
C ILE A 482 -2.00 -6.53 24.17
N CYS A 483 -2.17 -5.22 23.97
CA CYS A 483 -2.20 -4.21 25.03
C CYS A 483 -3.54 -4.15 25.81
N GLY A 484 -4.47 -5.08 25.57
CA GLY A 484 -5.74 -5.16 26.30
C GLY A 484 -6.79 -4.09 25.95
N LYS A 485 -6.65 -3.37 24.82
CA LYS A 485 -7.56 -2.30 24.42
C LYS A 485 -8.89 -2.78 23.79
N THR A 486 -9.07 -4.09 23.59
CA THR A 486 -10.28 -4.72 23.00
C THR A 486 -10.81 -3.96 21.79
N THR A 487 -10.11 -4.04 20.66
CA THR A 487 -10.41 -3.27 19.44
C THR A 487 -10.70 -4.19 18.27
N ALA A 488 -11.91 -4.11 17.71
CA ALA A 488 -12.28 -4.92 16.55
C ALA A 488 -11.68 -4.36 15.24
N VAL A 489 -11.43 -5.23 14.27
CA VAL A 489 -11.10 -4.87 12.89
C VAL A 489 -12.28 -4.11 12.29
N SER A 490 -12.03 -2.88 11.83
CA SER A 490 -12.99 -2.05 11.10
C SER A 490 -12.45 -1.63 9.72
N ALA A 491 -11.71 -2.52 9.06
CA ALA A 491 -11.02 -2.24 7.80
C ALA A 491 -11.96 -2.36 6.60
N ILE A 492 -11.96 -1.32 5.76
CA ILE A 492 -12.51 -1.39 4.41
C ILE A 492 -11.34 -1.66 3.46
N PRO A 493 -11.31 -2.78 2.72
CA PRO A 493 -10.26 -3.04 1.74
C PRO A 493 -10.19 -1.89 0.72
N PHE A 494 -9.02 -1.27 0.61
CA PHE A 494 -8.74 -0.18 -0.34
C PHE A 494 -7.46 -0.51 -1.08
N PHE A 495 -7.55 -0.86 -2.36
CA PHE A 495 -6.46 -1.26 -3.22
C PHE A 495 -6.12 -0.21 -4.27
N TRP A 496 -4.87 -0.22 -4.74
CA TRP A 496 -4.46 0.53 -5.92
C TRP A 496 -3.39 -0.21 -6.75
N THR A 497 -3.37 0.10 -8.05
CA THR A 497 -2.23 -0.18 -8.93
C THR A 497 -2.02 0.99 -9.89
N THR A 498 -0.81 1.12 -10.41
CA THR A 498 -0.47 2.12 -11.41
C THR A 498 0.11 1.42 -12.63
N LEU A 499 -0.56 1.57 -13.78
CA LEU A 499 -0.12 1.03 -15.06
C LEU A 499 0.05 2.22 -16.01
N PHE A 500 1.26 2.40 -16.55
CA PHE A 500 1.61 3.53 -17.44
C PHE A 500 1.20 4.91 -16.92
N GLY A 501 1.45 5.17 -15.62
CA GLY A 501 1.11 6.44 -14.97
C GLY A 501 -0.38 6.66 -14.71
N LYS A 502 -1.23 5.67 -15.04
CA LYS A 502 -2.66 5.68 -14.75
C LYS A 502 -2.94 4.85 -13.49
N SER A 503 -3.52 5.49 -12.48
CA SER A 503 -3.78 4.86 -11.19
C SER A 503 -5.22 4.36 -11.08
N TYR A 504 -5.36 3.05 -10.91
CA TYR A 504 -6.62 2.37 -10.65
C TYR A 504 -6.79 2.26 -9.13
N ARG A 505 -7.97 2.60 -8.61
CA ARG A 505 -8.36 2.32 -7.22
C ARG A 505 -9.45 1.27 -7.20
N TYR A 506 -9.51 0.51 -6.12
CA TYR A 506 -10.57 -0.45 -5.86
C TYR A 506 -10.90 -0.45 -4.37
N VAL A 507 -12.17 -0.40 -4.01
CA VAL A 507 -12.64 -0.34 -2.63
C VAL A 507 -13.78 -1.32 -2.44
N GLY A 508 -13.77 -2.05 -1.33
CA GLY A 508 -14.71 -3.13 -1.07
C GLY A 508 -14.15 -4.48 -1.48
N TYR A 509 -14.99 -5.51 -1.43
CA TYR A 509 -14.60 -6.89 -1.68
C TYR A 509 -15.81 -7.75 -2.03
N GLY A 510 -15.60 -8.72 -2.92
CA GLY A 510 -16.55 -9.78 -3.22
C GLY A 510 -16.62 -10.10 -4.71
N GLU A 511 -17.45 -11.08 -5.04
CA GLU A 511 -17.71 -11.51 -6.41
C GLU A 511 -19.03 -10.90 -6.90
N PRO A 512 -19.00 -9.96 -7.86
CA PRO A 512 -20.18 -9.28 -8.35
C PRO A 512 -20.97 -10.13 -9.34
N GLU A 513 -22.27 -9.85 -9.44
CA GLU A 513 -23.18 -10.39 -10.45
C GLU A 513 -23.33 -9.43 -11.64
N LYS A 514 -23.02 -8.15 -11.43
CA LYS A 514 -23.19 -7.08 -12.42
C LYS A 514 -22.18 -5.97 -12.18
N VAL A 515 -21.71 -5.35 -13.26
CA VAL A 515 -20.85 -4.16 -13.19
C VAL A 515 -21.48 -3.02 -13.98
N ARG A 516 -21.55 -1.83 -13.37
CA ARG A 516 -22.04 -0.60 -14.00
C ARG A 516 -20.93 0.43 -14.04
N ILE A 517 -20.55 0.86 -15.24
CA ILE A 517 -19.42 1.75 -15.50
C ILE A 517 -19.95 3.12 -15.89
N TYR A 518 -19.45 4.16 -15.24
CA TYR A 518 -19.80 5.56 -15.51
C TYR A 518 -18.57 6.33 -16.00
N GLY A 519 -18.69 7.01 -17.15
CA GLY A 519 -17.62 7.76 -17.79
C GLY A 519 -17.09 7.10 -19.07
N SER A 520 -15.79 7.26 -19.33
CA SER A 520 -15.14 6.81 -20.56
C SER A 520 -14.03 5.80 -20.27
N LEU A 521 -14.25 4.54 -20.69
CA LEU A 521 -13.21 3.51 -20.73
C LEU A 521 -12.08 3.90 -21.68
N GLU A 522 -12.41 4.43 -22.87
CA GLU A 522 -11.40 4.81 -23.88
C GLU A 522 -10.40 5.82 -23.30
N ASN A 523 -10.89 6.86 -22.62
CA ASN A 523 -10.07 7.90 -22.02
C ASN A 523 -9.45 7.50 -20.67
N LEU A 524 -9.83 6.33 -20.12
CA LEU A 524 -9.49 5.91 -18.77
C LEU A 524 -9.90 6.97 -17.73
N GLU A 525 -11.13 7.44 -17.86
CA GLU A 525 -11.77 8.37 -16.92
C GLU A 525 -13.14 7.81 -16.57
N PHE A 526 -13.17 6.91 -15.58
CA PHE A 526 -14.41 6.25 -15.16
C PHE A 526 -14.38 5.87 -13.68
N PHE A 527 -15.56 5.54 -13.15
CA PHE A 527 -15.69 4.69 -11.98
C PHE A 527 -16.72 3.59 -12.27
N ALA A 528 -16.64 2.49 -11.54
CA ALA A 528 -17.51 1.34 -11.75
C ALA A 528 -18.05 0.82 -10.42
N TYR A 529 -19.36 0.54 -10.38
CA TYR A 529 -20.03 -0.17 -9.30
C TYR A 529 -20.02 -1.66 -9.58
N TYR A 530 -19.66 -2.45 -8.57
CA TYR A 530 -19.75 -3.89 -8.56
C TYR A 530 -20.92 -4.28 -7.66
N ILE A 531 -21.92 -4.94 -8.25
CA ILE A 531 -23.23 -5.15 -7.63
C ILE A 531 -23.46 -6.64 -7.41
N LYS A 532 -23.99 -6.99 -6.23
CA LYS A 532 -24.44 -8.32 -5.86
C LYS A 532 -25.65 -8.21 -4.95
N ASP A 533 -26.67 -9.04 -5.15
CA ASP A 533 -27.87 -9.07 -4.28
C ASP A 533 -28.52 -7.66 -4.13
N GLY A 534 -28.51 -6.86 -5.19
CA GLY A 534 -29.02 -5.48 -5.19
C GLY A 534 -28.22 -4.46 -4.36
N LYS A 535 -27.03 -4.82 -3.88
CA LYS A 535 -26.11 -3.93 -3.14
C LYS A 535 -24.82 -3.67 -3.93
N VAL A 536 -24.28 -2.48 -3.81
CA VAL A 536 -22.93 -2.16 -4.29
C VAL A 536 -21.92 -2.68 -3.29
N ILE A 537 -21.23 -3.77 -3.64
CA ILE A 537 -20.24 -4.44 -2.78
C ILE A 537 -18.82 -3.89 -2.97
N ALA A 538 -18.55 -3.24 -4.10
CA ALA A 538 -17.28 -2.59 -4.38
C ALA A 538 -17.40 -1.45 -5.39
N VAL A 539 -16.38 -0.58 -5.40
CA VAL A 539 -16.18 0.50 -6.38
C VAL A 539 -14.74 0.47 -6.89
N SER A 540 -14.56 0.61 -8.20
CA SER A 540 -13.25 0.91 -8.80
C SER A 540 -13.26 2.24 -9.53
N SER A 541 -12.11 2.89 -9.64
CA SER A 541 -12.02 4.16 -10.36
C SER A 541 -10.67 4.47 -10.96
N ILE A 542 -10.69 5.32 -11.99
CA ILE A 542 -9.53 5.91 -12.64
C ILE A 542 -9.88 7.33 -13.09
N GLY A 543 -9.03 8.31 -12.76
CA GLY A 543 -9.29 9.72 -13.11
C GLY A 543 -10.52 10.35 -12.44
N ALA A 544 -11.14 9.65 -11.47
CA ALA A 544 -12.36 10.06 -10.76
C ALA A 544 -12.11 10.25 -9.26
N ASP A 545 -10.96 10.80 -8.85
CA ASP A 545 -10.74 11.12 -7.43
C ASP A 545 -11.71 12.19 -6.94
N PRO A 546 -12.22 12.11 -5.70
CA PRO A 546 -11.93 11.10 -4.68
C PRO A 546 -13.00 9.99 -4.54
N VAL A 547 -13.75 9.65 -5.61
CA VAL A 547 -14.94 8.76 -5.55
C VAL A 547 -14.69 7.47 -4.76
N ALA A 548 -13.59 6.76 -5.02
CA ALA A 548 -13.25 5.53 -4.30
C ALA A 548 -12.97 5.78 -2.80
N ALA A 549 -12.26 6.86 -2.47
CA ALA A 549 -11.99 7.24 -1.07
C ALA A 549 -13.27 7.63 -0.32
N ASP A 550 -14.20 8.30 -1.00
CA ASP A 550 -15.49 8.65 -0.43
C ASP A 550 -16.36 7.42 -0.18
N PHE A 551 -16.31 6.42 -1.09
CA PHE A 551 -17.00 5.15 -0.92
C PHE A 551 -16.47 4.39 0.31
N ALA A 552 -15.16 4.40 0.52
CA ALA A 552 -14.56 3.80 1.71
C ALA A 552 -15.02 4.49 3.01
N ASN A 553 -15.22 5.81 3.01
CA ASN A 553 -15.81 6.50 4.16
C ASN A 553 -17.28 6.14 4.33
N PHE A 554 -18.03 6.07 3.23
CA PHE A 554 -19.44 5.71 3.22
C PHE A 554 -19.67 4.33 3.87
N LEU A 555 -18.89 3.31 3.47
CA LEU A 555 -18.91 1.98 4.09
C LEU A 555 -18.44 2.00 5.56
N HIS A 556 -17.38 2.77 5.86
CA HIS A 556 -16.85 2.85 7.23
C HIS A 556 -17.86 3.47 8.21
N GLU A 557 -18.73 4.35 7.74
CA GLU A 557 -19.81 4.95 8.51
C GLU A 557 -21.02 4.01 8.69
N GLY A 558 -20.95 2.78 8.17
CA GLY A 558 -21.98 1.76 8.30
C GLY A 558 -23.11 1.87 7.28
N ASN A 559 -22.96 2.71 6.26
CA ASN A 559 -23.95 2.85 5.20
C ASN A 559 -23.82 1.72 4.17
N VAL A 560 -24.93 1.38 3.52
CA VAL A 560 -25.00 0.43 2.42
C VAL A 560 -25.60 1.14 1.22
N LEU A 561 -24.94 1.05 0.06
CA LEU A 561 -25.42 1.63 -1.19
C LEU A 561 -26.15 0.56 -1.99
N THR A 562 -27.41 0.83 -2.32
CA THR A 562 -28.26 -0.11 -3.07
C THR A 562 -28.28 0.21 -4.56
N GLU A 563 -28.53 -0.80 -5.39
CA GLU A 563 -28.72 -0.62 -6.82
C GLU A 563 -29.89 0.35 -7.12
N ALA A 564 -30.97 0.27 -6.34
CA ALA A 564 -32.12 1.17 -6.47
C ALA A 564 -31.80 2.65 -6.12
N GLU A 565 -30.78 2.92 -5.31
CA GLU A 565 -30.27 4.28 -5.10
C GLU A 565 -29.44 4.75 -6.29
N VAL A 566 -28.57 3.87 -6.81
CA VAL A 566 -27.78 4.15 -8.01
C VAL A 566 -28.68 4.41 -9.23
N ASP A 567 -29.79 3.68 -9.38
CA ASP A 567 -30.79 3.89 -10.44
C ASP A 567 -31.46 5.27 -10.37
N ARG A 568 -31.68 5.78 -9.16
CA ARG A 568 -32.31 7.10 -8.96
C ARG A 568 -31.33 8.22 -9.22
N ASP A 569 -30.13 8.13 -8.67
CA ASP A 569 -29.03 9.06 -8.89
C ASP A 569 -27.69 8.36 -8.57
N PRO A 570 -26.87 8.05 -9.59
CA PRO A 570 -25.62 7.33 -9.40
C PRO A 570 -24.57 8.15 -8.64
N PHE A 571 -24.81 9.42 -8.36
CA PHE A 571 -23.88 10.33 -7.68
C PHE A 571 -24.37 10.78 -6.29
N VAL A 572 -25.54 10.36 -5.84
CA VAL A 572 -26.22 10.92 -4.64
C VAL A 572 -25.40 10.75 -3.36
N TRP A 573 -24.71 9.61 -3.23
CA TRP A 573 -23.93 9.26 -2.04
C TRP A 573 -22.54 9.93 -2.02
N ILE A 574 -22.07 10.45 -3.16
CA ILE A 574 -20.74 11.04 -3.30
C ILE A 574 -20.79 12.44 -2.67
N ARG A 575 -20.27 12.56 -1.45
CA ARG A 575 -20.18 13.81 -0.69
C ARG A 575 -19.10 14.72 -1.26
N ASN A 576 -17.95 14.13 -1.58
CA ASN A 576 -16.75 14.84 -2.02
C ASN A 576 -16.66 14.86 -3.56
N LYS A 577 -17.67 15.47 -4.23
CA LYS A 577 -17.82 15.42 -5.70
C LYS A 577 -16.69 16.17 -6.44
N PRO A 578 -16.08 15.59 -7.48
CA PRO A 578 -15.40 16.37 -8.52
C PRO A 578 -16.34 17.45 -9.08
N LYS A 579 -15.81 18.65 -9.34
CA LYS A 579 -16.63 19.79 -9.84
C LYS A 579 -17.36 19.48 -11.16
N ASP A 580 -16.82 18.55 -11.94
CA ASP A 580 -17.26 18.13 -13.26
C ASP A 580 -17.78 16.67 -13.26
N LEU A 581 -18.12 16.12 -12.09
CA LEU A 581 -18.58 14.74 -11.94
C LEU A 581 -19.75 14.44 -12.87
N GLU A 582 -20.77 15.30 -12.83
CA GLU A 582 -21.96 15.12 -13.65
C GLU A 582 -21.69 15.32 -15.12
N THR A 583 -20.62 15.96 -15.58
CA THR A 583 -20.37 16.13 -17.03
C THR A 583 -19.44 15.07 -17.59
N ARG A 584 -18.41 14.66 -16.83
CA ARG A 584 -17.44 13.65 -17.25
C ARG A 584 -17.94 12.22 -17.13
N PHE A 585 -18.88 11.96 -16.23
CA PHE A 585 -19.32 10.60 -15.91
C PHE A 585 -20.80 10.34 -16.25
N LYS A 586 -21.37 11.09 -17.21
CA LYS A 586 -22.78 10.92 -17.66
C LYS A 586 -23.07 9.59 -18.33
N THR A 587 -22.10 9.08 -19.07
CA THR A 587 -22.28 7.89 -19.91
C THR A 587 -22.24 6.65 -19.03
N GLU A 588 -23.29 5.85 -19.11
CA GLU A 588 -23.38 4.56 -18.41
C GLU A 588 -23.14 3.40 -19.38
N THR A 589 -22.48 2.36 -18.90
CA THR A 589 -22.38 1.05 -19.57
C THR A 589 -22.59 -0.06 -18.54
N ILE A 590 -23.59 -0.92 -18.78
CA ILE A 590 -23.89 -2.09 -17.94
C ILE A 590 -23.27 -3.31 -18.60
N VAL A 591 -22.53 -4.10 -17.83
CA VAL A 591 -21.75 -5.23 -18.33
C VAL A 591 -21.85 -6.40 -17.37
N ASP A 592 -21.72 -7.61 -17.92
CA ASP A 592 -21.53 -8.82 -17.12
C ASP A 592 -20.15 -8.75 -16.43
N PRO A 593 -20.02 -9.35 -15.22
CA PRO A 593 -18.86 -9.19 -14.36
C PRO A 593 -17.53 -9.70 -14.92
#